data_AF-A0A222EQK3-F1
#
_entry.id   AF-A0A222EQK3-F1
#
_cell.length_a   1.000
_cell.length_b   1.000
_cell.length_c   1.000
_cell.angle_alpha   90.00
_cell.angle_beta   90.00
_cell.angle_gamma   90.00
#
_symmetry.space_group_name_H-M   'P 1'
#
loop_
_entity.id
_entity.type
_entity.pdbx_description
1 polymer ?
#
loop_
_entity_poly.entity_id
_entity_poly.type
_entity_poly.pdbx_seq_one_letter_code
_entity_poly.pdbx_strand_id
1 'polypeptide(L)'
;MADKRGKWSKKNLKEIWDDYVDNKIWKIFDRNDLMSWEFGFVDKAPCPARNCGKVMIRSQYLGNQPAGKHCWDVDHINEDSSDNSISNLQPMHPACNKKKSNK
;
A
#
# COMPACT_ATOMS: atom_id res chain seq x y z
N MET A 1 -9.70 -5.99 -8.90
CA MET A 1 -8.97 -7.28 -8.73
C MET A 1 -7.98 -7.51 -9.86
N ALA A 2 -6.80 -8.07 -9.58
CA ALA A 2 -5.69 -8.27 -10.53
C ALA A 2 -6.14 -8.97 -11.82
N ASP A 3 -5.50 -8.67 -12.96
CA ASP A 3 -5.64 -9.54 -14.12
C ASP A 3 -4.92 -10.88 -13.87
N LYS A 4 -5.21 -11.88 -14.70
CA LYS A 4 -4.62 -13.24 -14.60
C LYS A 4 -3.08 -13.27 -14.71
N ARG A 5 -2.43 -12.13 -15.00
CA ARG A 5 -0.97 -11.98 -15.16
C ARG A 5 -0.35 -11.17 -14.02
N GLY A 6 -1.09 -10.87 -12.96
CA GLY A 6 -0.61 -10.05 -11.84
C GLY A 6 -0.48 -8.57 -12.19
N LYS A 7 -1.03 -8.11 -13.34
CA LYS A 7 -1.05 -6.69 -13.67
C LYS A 7 -2.30 -6.04 -13.08
N TRP A 8 -2.08 -4.97 -12.35
CA TRP A 8 -3.14 -4.19 -11.73
C TRP A 8 -3.53 -3.03 -12.64
N SER A 9 -4.83 -2.90 -12.93
CA SER A 9 -5.34 -1.71 -13.62
C SER A 9 -5.20 -0.48 -12.72
N LYS A 10 -5.14 0.71 -13.32
CA LYS A 10 -5.15 1.99 -12.56
C LYS A 10 -6.33 2.07 -11.59
N LYS A 11 -7.51 1.57 -12.02
CA LYS A 11 -8.71 1.50 -11.19
C LYS A 11 -8.50 0.60 -9.97
N ASN A 12 -7.97 -0.62 -10.17
CA ASN A 12 -7.69 -1.54 -9.07
C ASN A 12 -6.71 -0.94 -8.07
N LEU A 13 -5.62 -0.34 -8.57
CA LEU A 13 -4.62 0.23 -7.69
C LEU A 13 -5.17 1.40 -6.87
N LYS A 14 -6.07 2.23 -7.46
CA LYS A 14 -6.79 3.29 -6.75
C LYS A 14 -7.68 2.72 -5.65
N GLU A 15 -8.46 1.69 -5.95
CA GLU A 15 -9.31 1.01 -4.96
C GLU A 15 -8.48 0.48 -3.78
N ILE A 16 -7.31 -0.12 -4.05
CA ILE A 16 -6.42 -0.66 -3.01
C ILE A 16 -5.90 0.44 -2.07
N TRP A 17 -5.54 1.59 -2.61
CA TRP A 17 -5.07 2.70 -1.79
C TRP A 17 -6.17 3.39 -1.01
N ASP A 18 -7.30 3.66 -1.66
CA ASP A 18 -8.43 4.30 -1.00
C ASP A 18 -8.91 3.42 0.17
N ASP A 19 -9.05 2.10 -0.03
CA ASP A 19 -9.38 1.18 1.06
C ASP A 19 -8.28 1.11 2.14
N TYR A 20 -7.01 1.18 1.77
CA TYR A 20 -5.92 1.22 2.74
C TYR A 20 -6.00 2.44 3.65
N VAL A 21 -6.14 3.62 3.06
CA VAL A 21 -6.20 4.90 3.76
C VAL A 21 -7.48 5.04 4.59
N ASP A 22 -8.61 4.60 4.06
CA ASP A 22 -9.90 4.80 4.73
C ASP A 22 -10.14 3.76 5.83
N ASN A 23 -9.71 2.50 5.62
CA ASN A 23 -10.12 1.38 6.48
C ASN A 23 -8.97 0.65 7.19
N LYS A 24 -7.80 0.50 6.56
CA LYS A 24 -6.74 -0.39 7.09
C LYS A 24 -5.69 0.33 7.91
N ILE A 25 -5.35 1.57 7.56
CA ILE A 25 -4.29 2.34 8.21
C ILE A 25 -4.53 2.47 9.73
N TRP A 26 -5.79 2.66 10.13
CA TRP A 26 -6.23 2.79 11.52
C TRP A 26 -6.13 1.49 12.34
N LYS A 27 -5.99 0.34 11.67
CA LYS A 27 -5.74 -0.95 12.34
C LYS A 27 -4.26 -1.16 12.65
N ILE A 28 -3.39 -0.43 11.96
CA ILE A 28 -1.93 -0.62 12.02
C ILE A 28 -1.29 0.46 12.91
N PHE A 29 -1.74 1.70 12.74
CA PHE A 29 -1.20 2.90 13.38
C PHE A 29 -2.25 3.59 14.26
N ASP A 30 -1.80 4.15 15.37
CA ASP A 30 -2.64 4.93 16.26
C ASP A 30 -3.04 6.26 15.61
N ARG A 31 -4.25 6.73 15.93
CA ARG A 31 -4.80 7.98 15.36
C ARG A 31 -3.92 9.19 15.67
N ASN A 32 -3.31 9.23 16.84
CA ASN A 32 -2.43 10.31 17.26
C ASN A 32 -1.14 10.34 16.45
N ASP A 33 -0.55 9.17 16.15
CA ASP A 33 0.65 9.07 15.30
C ASP A 33 0.35 9.58 13.89
N LEU A 34 -0.79 9.18 13.33
CA LEU A 34 -1.23 9.58 11.99
C LEU A 34 -1.53 11.08 11.89
N MET A 35 -2.19 11.65 12.89
CA MET A 35 -2.47 13.09 12.95
C MET A 35 -1.19 13.93 13.12
N SER A 36 -0.19 13.40 13.82
CA SER A 36 1.10 14.09 14.02
C SER A 36 1.92 14.22 12.73
N TRP A 37 1.61 13.40 11.72
CA TRP A 37 2.39 13.35 10.50
C TRP A 37 1.95 14.33 9.40
N GLU A 38 0.88 15.12 9.63
CA GLU A 38 0.37 16.17 8.71
C GLU A 38 0.26 15.71 7.23
N PHE A 39 0.02 14.42 6.99
CA PHE A 39 -0.09 13.93 5.62
C PHE A 39 -1.46 14.29 5.04
N GLY A 40 -1.47 14.84 3.83
CA GLY A 40 -2.63 14.70 2.95
C GLY A 40 -2.77 13.23 2.59
N PHE A 41 -3.58 12.48 3.35
CA PHE A 41 -3.88 11.06 3.13
C PHE A 41 -4.41 10.74 1.73
N VAL A 42 -4.84 11.78 1.02
CA VAL A 42 -5.19 11.76 -0.40
C VAL A 42 -4.01 11.37 -1.30
N ASP A 43 -2.77 11.76 -0.95
CA ASP A 43 -1.59 11.58 -1.81
C ASP A 43 -0.45 10.83 -1.13
N LYS A 44 -0.40 10.79 0.20
CA LYS A 44 0.68 10.16 0.98
C LYS A 44 0.10 9.32 2.10
N ALA A 45 0.67 8.14 2.30
CA ALA A 45 0.31 7.27 3.40
C ALA A 45 1.55 6.52 3.89
N PRO A 46 1.66 6.21 5.20
CA PRO A 46 2.74 5.39 5.73
C PRO A 46 2.70 3.97 5.17
N CYS A 47 3.86 3.34 5.11
CA CYS A 47 3.98 1.93 4.78
C CYS A 47 3.41 1.05 5.91
N PRO A 48 2.57 0.04 5.62
CA PRO A 48 2.00 -0.84 6.65
C PRO A 48 3.05 -1.67 7.41
N ALA A 49 4.24 -1.87 6.83
CA ALA A 49 5.33 -2.52 7.54
C ALA A 49 5.83 -1.63 8.68
N ARG A 50 5.50 -1.99 9.94
CA ARG A 50 5.85 -1.23 11.16
C ARG A 50 7.33 -0.83 11.23
N ASN A 51 8.23 -1.70 10.77
CA ASN A 51 9.68 -1.45 10.79
C ASN A 51 10.19 -0.58 9.62
N CYS A 52 9.29 -0.13 8.73
CA CYS A 52 9.65 0.71 7.60
C CYS A 52 9.77 2.18 7.99
N GLY A 53 8.77 2.70 8.71
CA GLY A 53 8.71 4.10 9.17
C GLY A 53 8.72 5.15 8.05
N LYS A 54 8.47 4.76 6.79
CA LYS A 54 8.51 5.64 5.62
C LYS A 54 7.15 5.76 4.96
N VAL A 55 6.93 6.89 4.30
CA VAL A 55 5.72 7.15 3.51
C VAL A 55 5.84 6.71 2.06
N MET A 56 4.73 6.19 1.58
CA MET A 56 4.42 5.89 0.19
C MET A 56 3.64 7.06 -0.42
N ILE A 57 3.73 7.21 -1.74
CA ILE A 57 2.98 8.22 -2.50
C ILE A 57 2.06 7.52 -3.50
N ARG A 58 0.83 8.03 -3.64
CA ARG A 58 -0.25 7.50 -4.50
C ARG A 58 0.07 7.50 -6.01
N SER A 59 1.20 8.05 -6.45
CA SER A 59 1.51 8.38 -7.85
C SER A 59 1.44 7.23 -8.87
N GLN A 60 1.30 5.98 -8.43
CA GLN A 60 1.26 4.80 -9.28
C GLN A 60 0.14 4.84 -10.35
N TYR A 61 -0.94 5.61 -10.15
CA TYR A 61 -2.02 5.75 -11.15
C TYR A 61 -1.75 6.82 -12.20
N LEU A 62 -0.91 7.80 -11.83
CA LEU A 62 -0.56 8.93 -12.67
C LEU A 62 0.45 8.53 -13.76
N GLY A 63 0.94 7.28 -13.76
CA GLY A 63 1.93 6.77 -14.72
C GLY A 63 3.37 7.12 -14.38
N ASN A 64 3.58 7.98 -13.37
CA ASN A 64 4.89 8.38 -12.88
C ASN A 64 5.08 7.88 -11.45
N GLN A 65 5.67 6.70 -11.30
CA GLN A 65 6.01 6.16 -9.99
C GLN A 65 7.26 6.87 -9.46
N PRO A 66 7.25 7.41 -8.23
CA PRO A 66 8.46 7.97 -7.63
C PRO A 66 9.48 6.85 -7.44
N ALA A 67 10.72 7.07 -7.86
CA ALA A 67 11.79 6.10 -7.63
C ALA A 67 12.13 5.98 -6.13
N GLY A 68 12.59 4.81 -5.72
CA GLY A 68 13.24 4.62 -4.43
C GLY A 68 12.30 4.50 -3.22
N LYS A 69 12.40 5.40 -2.25
CA LYS A 69 11.85 5.23 -0.88
C LYS A 69 10.38 5.62 -0.73
N HIS A 70 9.69 5.90 -1.83
CA HIS A 70 8.31 6.40 -1.85
C HIS A 70 7.39 5.59 -2.76
N CYS A 71 7.95 4.63 -3.49
CA CYS A 71 7.17 3.71 -4.31
C CYS A 71 6.46 2.67 -3.44
N TRP A 72 5.36 2.14 -3.95
CA TRP A 72 4.70 0.99 -3.36
C TRP A 72 4.36 -0.03 -4.44
N ASP A 73 4.05 -1.23 -4.01
CA ASP A 73 3.56 -2.36 -4.79
C ASP A 73 2.40 -3.00 -4.01
N VAL A 74 1.67 -3.91 -4.66
CA VAL A 74 0.55 -4.58 -4.03
C VAL A 74 1.05 -5.74 -3.15
N ASP A 75 0.70 -5.69 -1.87
CA ASP A 75 0.93 -6.75 -0.88
C ASP A 75 -0.39 -7.49 -0.61
N HIS A 76 -0.30 -8.81 -0.51
CA HIS A 76 -1.36 -9.69 -0.01
C HIS A 76 -1.17 -9.88 1.49
N ILE A 77 -2.11 -9.38 2.29
CA ILE A 77 -2.01 -9.34 3.76
C ILE A 77 -1.83 -10.76 4.32
N ASN A 78 -2.65 -11.71 3.86
CA ASN A 78 -2.64 -13.12 4.26
C ASN A 78 -1.57 -13.98 3.56
N GLU A 79 -0.71 -13.38 2.72
CA GLU A 79 0.35 -14.06 1.97
C GLU A 79 -0.15 -15.01 0.85
N ASP A 80 -1.47 -15.12 0.67
CA ASP A 80 -2.08 -15.84 -0.43
C ASP A 80 -2.16 -14.96 -1.67
N SER A 81 -1.22 -15.15 -2.59
CA SER A 81 -1.15 -14.46 -3.88
C SER A 81 -2.36 -14.69 -4.80
N SER A 82 -3.19 -15.70 -4.53
CA SER A 82 -4.40 -16.00 -5.28
C SER A 82 -5.63 -15.21 -4.78
N ASP A 83 -5.62 -14.77 -3.52
CA ASP A 83 -6.70 -14.00 -2.91
C ASP A 83 -6.60 -12.50 -3.26
N ASN A 84 -7.20 -12.16 -4.39
CA ASN A 84 -7.26 -10.78 -4.87
C ASN A 84 -8.46 -9.99 -4.32
N SER A 85 -9.04 -10.40 -3.18
CA SER A 85 -10.08 -9.62 -2.51
C SER A 85 -9.53 -8.28 -2.02
N ILE A 86 -10.30 -7.19 -2.16
CA ILE A 86 -9.82 -5.86 -1.76
C ILE A 86 -9.41 -5.82 -0.28
N SER A 87 -10.13 -6.57 0.57
CA SER A 87 -9.82 -6.75 1.99
C SER A 87 -8.44 -7.34 2.25
N ASN A 88 -7.91 -8.15 1.33
CA ASN A 88 -6.60 -8.79 1.45
C ASN A 88 -5.46 -7.99 0.78
N LEU A 89 -5.76 -6.91 0.06
CA LEU A 89 -4.74 -6.18 -0.71
C LEU A 89 -4.37 -4.87 -0.03
N GLN A 90 -3.10 -4.53 0.05
CA GLN A 90 -2.67 -3.22 0.57
C GLN A 90 -1.44 -2.68 -0.16
N PRO A 91 -1.21 -1.37 -0.18
CA PRO A 91 0.03 -0.80 -0.69
C PRO A 91 1.17 -1.10 0.29
N MET A 92 2.32 -1.54 -0.20
CA MET A 92 3.53 -1.70 0.60
C MET A 92 4.78 -1.36 -0.21
N HIS A 93 5.82 -0.80 0.41
CA HIS A 93 7.09 -0.60 -0.29
C HIS A 93 7.59 -1.92 -0.92
N PRO A 94 8.10 -1.93 -2.17
CA PRO A 94 8.58 -3.16 -2.81
C PRO A 94 9.65 -3.89 -1.99
N ALA A 95 10.54 -3.13 -1.35
CA ALA A 95 11.56 -3.69 -0.46
C ALA A 95 10.98 -4.32 0.82
N CYS A 96 9.86 -3.80 1.33
CA CYS A 96 9.14 -4.39 2.46
C CYS A 96 8.37 -5.64 2.01
N ASN A 97 7.71 -5.58 0.86
CA ASN A 97 7.00 -6.72 0.26
C ASN A 97 7.95 -7.91 0.03
N LYS A 98 9.09 -7.66 -0.62
CA LYS A 98 10.12 -8.68 -0.84
C LYS A 98 10.67 -9.28 0.46
N LYS A 99 10.81 -8.49 1.53
CA LYS A 99 11.26 -8.99 2.83
C LYS A 99 10.23 -9.88 3.51
N LYS A 100 8.94 -9.62 3.29
CA LYS A 100 7.83 -10.42 3.81
C LYS A 100 7.78 -11.78 3.11
N SER A 101 7.83 -11.81 1.77
CA SER A 101 7.80 -13.05 0.98
C SER A 101 9.00 -13.99 1.18
N ASN A 102 10.10 -13.50 1.75
CA ASN A 102 11.30 -14.29 2.01
C ASN A 102 11.35 -14.90 3.42
N LYS A 103 10.26 -14.80 4.18
CA LYS A 103 10.16 -15.25 5.56
C LYS A 103 9.33 -16.53 5.65
#